data_AF-A0A7C6U2H7-F1
#
_entry.id   AF-A0A7C6U2H7-F1
#
_cell.length_a   1.000
_cell.length_b   1.000
_cell.length_c   1.000
_cell.angle_alpha   90.00
_cell.angle_beta   90.00
_cell.angle_gamma   90.00
#
_symmetry.space_group_name_H-M   'P 1'
#
loop_
_entity.id
_entity.type
_entity.pdbx_description
1 polymer ?
#
loop_
_entity_poly.entity_id
_entity_poly.type
_entity_poly.pdbx_seq_one_letter_code
_entity_poly.pdbx_strand_id
1 'polypeptide(L)'
;QGEFVLTLVDGNYSPREIPPDPLGKLIDLNIVSRGEGGNITALEIIGEKGSYLIKKEYNIRFLLRPVQYIQGRSPVLLHRIDGSVLENYSIMPSAFFYCQLTRDQAGDIQKVTFRGGGNGHGVGMSQWGAFGMSQLGHSFESILKHYYPKIELWSIYAW
;
A
#
# COMPACT_ATOMS: atom_id res chain seq x y z
N GLN A 1 16.06 -8.78 5.97
CA GLN A 1 14.58 -8.82 5.98
C GLN A 1 13.96 -8.50 7.35
N GLY A 2 14.72 -8.42 8.47
CA GLY A 2 14.14 -8.43 9.83
C GLY A 2 13.53 -7.14 10.40
N GLU A 3 13.81 -5.94 9.90
CA GLU A 3 13.36 -4.72 10.62
C GLU A 3 11.92 -4.27 10.35
N PHE A 4 11.32 -4.75 9.25
CA PHE A 4 10.04 -4.24 8.78
C PHE A 4 8.91 -5.26 8.77
N VAL A 5 9.20 -6.52 9.11
CA VAL A 5 8.21 -7.54 9.39
C VAL A 5 8.53 -8.07 10.78
N LEU A 6 7.68 -7.75 11.74
CA LEU A 6 7.90 -8.07 13.14
C LEU A 6 6.87 -9.10 13.58
N THR A 7 7.30 -10.10 14.34
CA THR A 7 6.42 -11.14 14.91
C THR A 7 6.06 -10.76 16.34
N LEU A 8 4.79 -10.94 16.71
CA LEU A 8 4.33 -10.78 18.09
C LEU A 8 4.84 -11.95 18.95
N VAL A 9 5.63 -11.65 19.98
CA VAL A 9 6.15 -12.61 20.95
C VAL A 9 6.04 -11.97 22.33
N ASP A 10 5.40 -12.65 23.29
CA ASP A 10 5.22 -12.18 24.67
C ASP A 10 4.70 -10.73 24.75
N GLY A 11 3.70 -10.42 23.91
CA GLY A 11 3.07 -9.09 23.84
C GLY A 11 3.87 -8.00 23.12
N ASN A 12 5.05 -8.32 22.58
CA ASN A 12 5.92 -7.35 21.91
C ASN A 12 6.26 -7.76 20.47
N TYR A 13 6.27 -6.78 19.57
CA TYR A 13 6.67 -6.98 18.18
C TYR A 13 8.19 -6.94 18.03
N SER A 14 8.78 -8.05 17.59
CA SER A 14 10.24 -8.18 17.39
C SER A 14 10.59 -8.87 16.06
N PRO A 15 11.76 -8.56 15.46
CA PRO A 15 12.26 -9.29 14.30
C PRO A 15 12.42 -10.78 14.60
N ARG A 16 11.81 -11.64 13.79
CA ARG A 16 11.96 -13.10 13.86
C ARG A 16 12.04 -13.68 12.45
N GLU A 17 12.52 -14.91 12.37
CA GLU A 17 12.37 -15.71 11.15
C GLU A 17 10.88 -16.01 10.91
N ILE A 18 10.46 -15.93 9.65
CA ILE A 18 9.07 -16.20 9.26
C ILE A 18 8.97 -17.67 8.89
N PRO A 19 8.16 -18.49 9.58
CA PRO A 19 8.04 -19.90 9.26
C PRO A 19 7.29 -20.10 7.92
N PRO A 20 7.35 -21.30 7.31
CA PRO A 20 6.76 -21.56 5.99
C PRO A 20 5.23 -21.35 5.89
N ASP A 21 4.49 -21.57 6.98
CA ASP A 21 3.06 -21.27 7.10
C ASP A 21 2.83 -20.36 8.32
N PRO A 22 3.08 -19.06 8.16
CA PRO A 22 3.18 -18.14 9.29
C PRO A 22 1.83 -17.77 9.90
N LEU A 23 0.75 -17.82 9.11
CA LEU A 23 -0.57 -17.37 9.54
C LEU A 23 -1.48 -18.54 9.91
N GLY A 24 -1.38 -19.69 9.23
CA GLY A 24 -2.52 -20.62 9.20
C GLY A 24 -3.72 -19.91 8.58
N LYS A 25 -4.88 -19.93 9.25
CA LYS A 25 -6.02 -19.13 8.83
C LYS A 25 -5.84 -17.65 9.21
N LEU A 26 -6.21 -16.76 8.31
CA LEU A 26 -6.31 -15.33 8.60
C LEU A 26 -7.48 -15.08 9.56
N ILE A 27 -7.21 -14.43 10.68
CA ILE A 27 -8.18 -14.05 11.71
C ILE A 27 -8.57 -12.58 11.55
N ASP A 28 -7.61 -11.69 11.33
CA ASP A 28 -7.87 -10.25 11.22
C ASP A 28 -6.77 -9.49 10.44
N LEU A 29 -7.11 -8.27 10.00
CA LEU A 29 -6.19 -7.36 9.31
C LEU A 29 -6.46 -5.92 9.71
N ASN A 30 -5.53 -5.32 10.45
CA ASN A 30 -5.70 -4.03 11.12
C ASN A 30 -4.74 -2.98 10.57
N ILE A 31 -5.26 -1.80 10.24
CA ILE A 31 -4.44 -0.63 9.92
C ILE A 31 -4.02 0.03 11.23
N VAL A 32 -2.77 -0.15 11.63
CA VAL A 32 -2.26 0.31 12.94
C VAL A 32 -1.90 1.79 12.92
N SER A 33 -1.28 2.27 11.83
CA SER A 33 -0.92 3.68 11.72
C SER A 33 -0.83 4.17 10.28
N ARG A 34 -0.96 5.49 10.13
CA ARG A 34 -0.78 6.22 8.87
C ARG A 34 0.28 7.31 9.08
N GLY A 35 0.98 7.66 8.00
CA GLY A 35 1.83 8.84 7.96
C GLY A 35 1.03 10.13 7.80
N GLU A 36 1.71 11.27 7.88
CA GLU A 36 1.11 12.61 7.74
C GLU A 36 0.34 12.77 6.42
N GLY A 37 0.85 12.19 5.33
CA GLY A 37 0.17 12.19 4.02
C GLY A 37 -1.03 11.25 3.93
N GLY A 38 -1.29 10.42 4.95
CA GLY A 38 -2.41 9.46 4.99
C GLY A 38 -2.08 8.04 4.50
N ASN A 39 -0.85 7.79 4.05
CA ASN A 39 -0.40 6.46 3.61
C ASN A 39 -0.27 5.53 4.82
N ILE A 40 -0.69 4.27 4.70
CA ILE A 40 -0.50 3.28 5.76
C ILE A 40 1.00 3.07 5.99
N THR A 41 1.43 3.20 7.25
CA THR A 41 2.84 3.04 7.67
C THR A 41 3.05 1.79 8.51
N ALA A 42 2.00 1.27 9.14
CA ALA A 42 2.01 -0.03 9.79
C ALA A 42 0.67 -0.77 9.61
N LEU A 43 0.76 -2.05 9.24
CA LEU A 43 -0.35 -2.98 9.10
C LEU A 43 -0.10 -4.18 10.01
N GLU A 44 -1.09 -4.54 10.81
CA GLU A 44 -1.08 -5.76 11.61
C GLU A 44 -1.90 -6.84 10.90
N ILE A 45 -1.35 -8.05 10.84
CA ILE A 45 -2.00 -9.23 10.29
C ILE A 45 -2.03 -10.28 11.39
N ILE A 46 -3.24 -10.75 11.71
CA ILE A 46 -3.48 -11.71 12.77
C ILE A 46 -3.90 -13.02 12.12
N GLY A 47 -3.16 -14.10 12.39
CA GLY A 47 -3.53 -15.45 12.00
C GLY A 47 -3.55 -16.39 13.20
N GLU A 48 -4.07 -17.60 12.99
CA GLU A 48 -4.12 -18.67 14.00
C GLU A 48 -2.73 -19.04 14.54
N LYS A 49 -1.69 -18.99 13.71
CA LYS A 49 -0.34 -19.42 14.06
C LYS A 49 0.59 -18.27 14.46
N GLY A 50 0.18 -17.02 14.28
CA GLY A 50 1.02 -15.87 14.59
C GLY A 50 0.39 -14.54 14.19
N SER A 51 0.90 -13.48 14.81
CA SER A 51 0.54 -12.09 14.50
C SER A 51 1.78 -11.33 14.07
N TYR A 52 1.63 -10.50 13.03
CA TYR A 52 2.75 -9.84 12.36
C TYR A 52 2.46 -8.36 12.13
N LEU A 53 3.42 -7.51 12.46
CA LEU A 53 3.39 -6.08 12.15
C LEU A 53 4.29 -5.79 10.95
N ILE A 54 3.67 -5.32 9.88
CA ILE A 54 4.31 -4.97 8.62
C ILE A 54 4.48 -3.46 8.58
N LYS A 55 5.73 -3.00 8.53
CA LYS A 55 6.08 -1.58 8.54
C LYS A 55 6.51 -1.12 7.15
N LYS A 56 6.32 0.18 6.91
CA LYS A 56 6.60 0.90 5.66
C LYS A 56 5.62 0.56 4.53
N GLU A 57 5.24 1.59 3.79
CA GLU A 57 4.24 1.49 2.72
C GLU A 57 4.61 0.47 1.65
N TYR A 58 5.89 0.41 1.27
CA TYR A 58 6.35 -0.49 0.22
C TYR A 58 6.14 -1.96 0.59
N ASN A 59 6.50 -2.34 1.82
CA ASN A 59 6.35 -3.73 2.28
C ASN A 59 4.87 -4.11 2.38
N ILE A 60 4.02 -3.20 2.85
CA ILE A 60 2.57 -3.40 2.91
C ILE A 60 2.01 -3.63 1.51
N ARG A 61 2.39 -2.78 0.55
CA ARG A 61 1.91 -2.89 -0.84
C ARG A 61 2.40 -4.13 -1.55
N PHE A 62 3.63 -4.54 -1.27
CA PHE A 62 4.21 -5.75 -1.83
C PHE A 62 3.59 -7.01 -1.23
N LEU A 63 3.32 -7.00 0.07
CA LEU A 63 2.65 -8.11 0.75
C LEU A 63 1.21 -8.30 0.26
N LEU A 64 0.46 -7.21 0.15
CA LEU A 64 -0.94 -7.21 -0.30
C LEU A 64 -1.08 -7.04 -1.81
N ARG A 65 -0.06 -7.40 -2.59
CA ARG A 65 -0.14 -7.33 -4.05
C ARG A 65 -1.25 -8.26 -4.55
N PRO A 66 -2.13 -7.79 -5.44
CA PRO A 66 -3.27 -8.56 -5.91
C PRO A 66 -2.82 -9.58 -6.95
N VAL A 67 -2.14 -10.65 -6.52
CA VAL A 67 -1.62 -11.73 -7.38
C VAL A 67 -2.16 -13.07 -6.91
N GLN A 68 -2.72 -13.86 -7.82
CA GLN A 68 -3.12 -15.23 -7.55
C GLN A 68 -1.90 -16.17 -7.59
N TYR A 69 -1.57 -16.78 -6.44
CA TYR A 69 -0.49 -17.75 -6.33
C TYR A 69 -0.99 -19.21 -6.31
N ILE A 70 -2.29 -19.44 -6.16
CA ILE A 70 -2.87 -20.79 -6.09
C ILE A 70 -3.16 -21.28 -7.51
N GLN A 71 -2.54 -22.40 -7.89
CA GLN A 71 -2.71 -23.00 -9.21
C GLN A 71 -4.19 -23.35 -9.47
N GLY A 72 -4.66 -23.05 -10.68
CA GLY A 72 -6.04 -23.36 -11.11
C GLY A 72 -7.12 -22.40 -10.60
N ARG A 73 -6.75 -21.33 -9.89
CA ARG A 73 -7.68 -20.28 -9.45
C ARG A 73 -7.69 -19.09 -10.43
N SER A 74 -8.83 -18.41 -10.50
CA SER A 74 -8.97 -17.16 -11.25
C SER A 74 -8.01 -16.08 -10.73
N PRO A 75 -7.58 -15.15 -11.62
CA PRO A 75 -6.72 -14.04 -11.22
C PRO A 75 -7.39 -13.15 -10.18
N VAL A 76 -6.56 -12.46 -9.39
CA VAL A 76 -7.07 -11.39 -8.54
C VAL A 76 -7.28 -10.15 -9.41
N LEU A 77 -8.50 -9.61 -9.36
CA LEU A 77 -8.92 -8.47 -10.17
C LEU A 77 -8.75 -7.16 -9.40
N LEU A 78 -8.20 -6.16 -10.08
CA LEU A 78 -8.10 -4.78 -9.61
C LEU A 78 -8.97 -3.89 -10.49
N HIS A 79 -10.04 -3.34 -9.90
CA HIS A 79 -10.94 -2.43 -10.57
C HIS A 79 -10.48 -0.98 -10.38
N ARG A 80 -10.33 -0.26 -11.49
CA ARG A 80 -9.96 1.16 -11.49
C ARG A 80 -11.19 2.04 -11.64
N ILE A 81 -11.06 3.30 -11.22
CA ILE A 81 -12.16 4.27 -11.25
C ILE A 81 -12.61 4.63 -12.68
N ASP A 82 -11.72 4.47 -13.67
CA ASP A 82 -12.02 4.66 -15.10
C ASP A 82 -12.75 3.45 -15.72
N GLY A 83 -13.13 2.45 -14.91
CA GLY A 83 -13.80 1.22 -15.35
C GLY A 83 -12.86 0.15 -15.89
N SER A 84 -11.57 0.46 -16.08
CA SER A 84 -10.59 -0.55 -16.50
C SER A 84 -10.31 -1.56 -15.39
N VAL A 85 -9.98 -2.79 -15.79
CA VAL A 85 -9.65 -3.90 -14.88
C VAL A 85 -8.25 -4.39 -15.19
N LEU A 86 -7.46 -4.60 -14.14
CA LEU A 86 -6.14 -5.24 -14.22
C LEU A 86 -6.19 -6.60 -13.52
N GLU A 87 -5.50 -7.57 -14.08
CA GLU A 87 -5.36 -8.91 -13.50
C GLU A 87 -3.97 -9.09 -12.91
N ASN A 88 -3.87 -9.73 -11.74
CA ASN A 88 -2.61 -10.13 -11.11
C ASN A 88 -1.57 -8.99 -11.03
N TYR A 89 -2.01 -7.79 -10.65
CA TYR A 89 -1.15 -6.60 -10.64
C TYR A 89 0.00 -6.77 -9.61
N SER A 90 1.23 -6.45 -10.03
CA SER A 90 2.46 -6.90 -9.35
C SER A 90 2.71 -6.26 -7.98
N ILE A 91 1.97 -5.21 -7.63
CA ILE A 91 2.06 -4.50 -6.36
C ILE A 91 0.71 -3.83 -6.06
N MET A 92 0.31 -3.67 -4.80
CA MET A 92 -0.83 -2.82 -4.47
C MET A 92 -0.55 -1.38 -4.98
N PRO A 93 -1.47 -0.71 -5.72
CA PRO A 93 -1.16 0.56 -6.37
C PRO A 93 -0.65 1.64 -5.42
N SER A 94 -1.18 1.69 -4.20
CA SER A 94 -0.76 2.63 -3.17
C SER A 94 -1.00 2.07 -1.77
N ALA A 95 -0.53 2.79 -0.75
CA ALA A 95 -0.89 2.54 0.65
C ALA A 95 -2.04 3.46 1.14
N PHE A 96 -2.79 4.09 0.22
CA PHE A 96 -3.94 4.95 0.54
C PHE A 96 -5.25 4.18 0.38
N PHE A 97 -5.42 3.12 1.17
CA PHE A 97 -6.64 2.32 1.18
C PHE A 97 -7.15 2.09 2.60
N TYR A 98 -8.40 1.65 2.72
CA TYR A 98 -8.94 0.99 3.90
C TYR A 98 -9.30 -0.46 3.55
N CYS A 99 -9.35 -1.30 4.58
CA CYS A 99 -9.71 -2.71 4.45
C CYS A 99 -11.09 -2.95 5.03
N GLN A 100 -11.89 -3.77 4.35
CA GLN A 100 -13.19 -4.23 4.84
C GLN A 100 -13.21 -5.76 4.82
N LEU A 101 -13.35 -6.36 6.00
CA LEU A 101 -13.51 -7.80 6.17
C LEU A 101 -15.00 -8.12 6.25
N THR A 102 -15.44 -9.09 5.46
CA THR A 102 -16.78 -9.68 5.57
C THR A 102 -16.64 -11.06 6.19
N ARG A 103 -17.43 -11.34 7.23
CA ARG A 103 -17.42 -12.61 7.95
C ARG A 103 -18.70 -13.40 7.68
N ASP A 104 -18.59 -14.72 7.73
CA ASP A 104 -19.74 -15.61 7.67
C ASP A 104 -20.40 -15.78 9.05
N GLN A 105 -21.41 -16.66 9.14
CA GLN A 105 -22.14 -16.93 10.38
C GLN A 105 -21.28 -17.60 11.46
N ALA A 106 -20.19 -18.28 11.08
CA ALA A 106 -19.24 -18.88 12.01
C ALA A 106 -18.20 -17.87 12.52
N GLY A 107 -18.18 -16.65 11.97
CA GLY A 107 -17.21 -15.60 12.31
C GLY A 107 -15.95 -15.63 11.45
N ASP A 108 -15.89 -16.52 10.46
CA ASP A 108 -14.74 -16.69 9.59
C ASP A 108 -14.70 -15.65 8.48
N ILE A 109 -13.51 -15.20 8.10
CA ILE A 109 -13.35 -14.25 6.99
C ILE A 109 -13.79 -14.92 5.68
N GLN A 110 -14.87 -14.43 5.11
CA GLN A 110 -15.37 -14.84 3.80
C GLN A 110 -14.73 -14.00 2.67
N LYS A 111 -14.55 -12.69 2.90
CA LYS A 111 -14.02 -11.77 1.89
C LYS A 111 -13.24 -10.63 2.53
N VAL A 112 -12.13 -10.26 1.89
CA VAL A 112 -11.37 -9.06 2.19
C VAL A 112 -11.49 -8.11 0.99
N THR A 113 -11.96 -6.89 1.23
CA THR A 113 -12.09 -5.85 0.19
C THR A 113 -11.21 -4.66 0.53
N PHE A 114 -10.28 -4.33 -0.36
CA PHE A 114 -9.46 -3.13 -0.26
C PHE A 114 -10.08 -2.02 -1.10
N ARG A 115 -10.27 -0.83 -0.52
CA ARG A 115 -10.81 0.34 -1.21
C ARG A 115 -9.91 1.53 -0.95
N GLY A 116 -9.48 2.18 -2.03
CA GLY A 116 -8.50 3.25 -1.94
C GLY A 116 -8.26 3.92 -3.28
N GLY A 117 -7.22 4.74 -3.35
CA GLY A 117 -6.88 5.48 -4.55
C GLY A 117 -5.39 5.80 -4.66
N GLY A 118 -5.03 6.42 -5.78
CA GLY A 118 -3.64 6.75 -6.09
C GLY A 118 -2.84 5.58 -6.64
N ASN A 119 -1.69 5.92 -7.22
CA ASN A 119 -0.73 4.97 -7.77
C ASN A 119 0.68 5.51 -7.51
N GLY A 120 1.49 4.76 -6.77
CA GLY A 120 2.82 5.16 -6.33
C GLY A 120 2.94 5.32 -4.82
N HIS A 121 4.13 5.74 -4.38
CA HIS A 121 4.50 5.85 -2.96
C HIS A 121 4.01 7.15 -2.28
N GLY A 122 3.49 8.11 -3.06
CA GLY A 122 2.88 9.34 -2.52
C GLY A 122 3.87 10.37 -1.96
N VAL A 123 5.11 10.41 -2.45
CA VAL A 123 6.13 11.38 -2.02
C VAL A 123 6.59 12.21 -3.22
N GLY A 124 6.77 13.51 -3.02
CA GLY A 124 7.21 14.44 -4.07
C GLY A 124 6.06 14.86 -4.97
N MET A 125 6.28 14.82 -6.28
CA MET A 125 5.34 15.34 -7.27
C MET A 125 4.34 14.29 -7.75
N SER A 126 3.05 14.60 -7.62
CA SER A 126 1.98 13.86 -8.31
C SER A 126 2.00 14.22 -9.79
N GLN A 127 2.27 13.24 -10.67
CA GLN A 127 2.27 13.47 -12.12
C GLN A 127 0.90 13.95 -12.62
N TRP A 128 -0.18 13.34 -12.12
CA TRP A 128 -1.55 13.75 -12.45
C TRP A 128 -1.90 15.13 -11.87
N GLY A 129 -1.38 15.46 -10.68
CA GLY A 129 -1.57 16.78 -10.10
C GLY A 129 -0.81 17.85 -10.88
N ALA A 130 0.43 17.59 -11.29
CA ALA A 130 1.20 18.45 -12.18
C ALA A 130 0.50 18.66 -13.54
N PHE A 131 -0.05 17.59 -14.13
CA PHE A 131 -0.87 17.69 -15.34
C PHE A 131 -2.12 18.55 -15.12
N GLY A 132 -2.85 18.35 -14.02
CA GLY A 132 -4.00 19.19 -13.68
C GLY A 132 -3.64 20.66 -13.52
N MET A 133 -2.52 20.96 -12.83
CA MET A 133 -2.02 22.32 -12.69
C MET A 133 -1.61 22.94 -14.03
N SER A 134 -1.02 22.17 -14.96
CA SER A 134 -0.68 22.70 -16.28
C SER A 134 -1.93 23.02 -17.12
N GLN A 135 -2.99 22.21 -17.01
CA GLN A 135 -4.29 22.50 -17.64
C GLN A 135 -4.96 23.77 -17.08
N LEU A 136 -4.64 24.15 -15.84
CA LEU A 136 -5.06 25.41 -15.21
C LEU A 136 -4.14 26.59 -15.55
N GLY A 137 -3.12 26.39 -16.39
CA GLY A 137 -2.21 27.45 -16.86
C GLY A 137 -1.02 27.75 -15.94
N HIS A 138 -0.75 26.92 -14.93
CA HIS A 138 0.44 27.10 -14.09
C HIS A 138 1.72 26.77 -14.86
N SER A 139 2.77 27.59 -14.68
CA SER A 139 4.09 27.32 -15.26
C SER A 139 4.77 26.11 -14.58
N PHE A 140 5.76 25.52 -15.27
CA PHE A 140 6.50 24.39 -14.69
C PHE A 140 7.23 24.78 -13.39
N GLU A 141 7.74 26.02 -13.29
CA GLU A 141 8.37 26.52 -12.07
C GLU A 141 7.38 26.60 -10.91
N SER A 142 6.15 27.07 -11.16
CA SER A 142 5.09 27.11 -10.15
C SER A 142 4.70 25.71 -9.69
N ILE A 143 4.61 24.76 -10.62
CA ILE A 143 4.28 23.35 -10.32
C ILE A 143 5.39 22.72 -9.47
N LEU A 144 6.65 22.89 -9.84
CA LEU A 144 7.77 22.33 -9.09
C LEU A 144 7.87 22.95 -7.69
N LYS A 145 7.70 24.28 -7.56
CA LYS A 145 7.69 24.95 -6.25
C LYS A 145 6.49 24.55 -5.38
N HIS A 146 5.36 24.14 -5.98
CA HIS A 146 4.24 23.60 -5.22
C HIS A 146 4.58 22.26 -4.55
N TYR A 147 5.18 21.33 -5.29
CA TYR A 147 5.55 20.01 -4.76
C TYR A 147 6.86 20.01 -3.96
N TYR A 148 7.74 20.97 -4.24
CA TYR A 148 9.07 21.07 -3.63
C TYR A 148 9.31 22.54 -3.21
N PRO A 149 8.74 23.00 -2.08
CA PRO A 149 8.67 24.42 -1.73
C PRO A 149 10.01 25.11 -1.49
N LYS A 150 11.09 24.35 -1.32
CA LYS A 150 12.43 24.87 -1.00
C LYS A 150 13.45 24.65 -2.13
N ILE A 151 13.00 24.38 -3.35
CA ILE A 151 13.93 24.20 -4.48
C ILE A 151 14.32 25.54 -5.11
N GLU A 152 15.48 25.50 -5.76
CA GLU A 152 15.92 26.52 -6.70
C GLU A 152 16.15 25.86 -8.06
N LEU A 153 15.92 26.63 -9.13
CA LEU A 153 16.12 26.16 -10.50
C LEU A 153 17.35 26.85 -11.08
N TRP A 154 18.24 26.05 -11.65
CA TRP A 154 19.51 26.50 -12.20
C TRP A 154 19.63 26.01 -13.65
N SER A 155 20.02 26.90 -14.56
CA SER A 155 20.39 26.48 -15.90
C SER A 155 21.80 25.89 -15.86
N ILE A 156 21.92 24.61 -16.17
CA ILE A 156 23.23 23.93 -16.22
C ILE A 156 24.05 24.33 -17.46
N TYR A 157 23.41 24.93 -18.46
CA TYR A 157 24.06 25.48 -19.64
C TYR A 157 23.67 26.96 -19.81
N ALA A 158 24.65 27.83 -20.04
CA ALA A 158 24.42 29.16 -20.57
C ALA A 158 24.67 29.07 -22.08
N TRP A 159 23.64 29.41 -22.87
CA TRP A 159 23.81 29.60 -24.31
C TRP A 159 24.44 30.96 -24.57
#